data_AF-T0YRE9-F1
#
_entry.id   AF-T0YRE9-F1
#
_cell.length_a   1.000
_cell.length_b   1.000
_cell.length_c   1.000
_cell.angle_alpha   90.00
_cell.angle_beta   90.00
_cell.angle_gamma   90.00
#
_symmetry.space_group_name_H-M   'P 1'
#
loop_
_entity.id
_entity.type
_entity.pdbx_description
1 polymer ?
#
loop_
_entity_poly.entity_id
_entity_poly.type
_entity_poly.pdbx_seq_one_letter_code
_entity_poly.pdbx_strand_id
1 'polypeptide(L)'
;MPVGPDATSDDIIGNDRFLSTALEGKPEAEALNYRGDLKYIKSIDIPMLAVFGSNDEYMIDTKPKRALELIKEKYSGKLLETHMVKGTGHTFRGKRAELAKVLVRF
;
A
#
# COMPACT_ATOMS: atom_id res chain seq x y z
N MET A 1 -23.74 -14.77 -10.68
CA MET A 1 -24.88 -13.86 -10.91
C MET A 1 -24.34 -12.62 -11.61
N PRO A 2 -24.99 -12.07 -12.64
CA PRO A 2 -24.49 -10.91 -13.35
C PRO A 2 -24.65 -9.66 -12.48
N VAL A 3 -23.57 -8.88 -12.34
CA VAL A 3 -23.56 -7.58 -11.65
C VAL A 3 -24.14 -6.51 -12.57
N GLY A 4 -25.11 -5.76 -12.09
CA GLY A 4 -25.79 -4.69 -12.82
C GLY A 4 -24.88 -3.48 -13.13
N PRO A 5 -25.34 -2.56 -13.99
CA PRO A 5 -24.54 -1.47 -14.55
C PRO A 5 -24.11 -0.38 -13.54
N ASP A 6 -24.48 -0.52 -12.27
CA ASP A 6 -24.21 0.45 -11.19
C ASP A 6 -23.16 -0.02 -10.17
N ALA A 7 -22.42 -1.10 -10.46
CA ALA A 7 -21.33 -1.54 -9.60
C ALA A 7 -20.25 -0.45 -9.54
N THR A 8 -20.14 0.21 -8.39
CA THR A 8 -19.04 1.14 -8.14
C THR A 8 -17.75 0.33 -8.06
N SER A 9 -16.60 0.96 -8.31
CA SER A 9 -15.29 0.27 -8.25
C SER A 9 -15.06 -0.48 -6.93
N ASP A 10 -15.78 -0.07 -5.88
CA ASP A 10 -15.73 -0.64 -4.54
C ASP A 10 -16.52 -1.97 -4.45
N ASP A 11 -17.51 -2.21 -5.32
CA ASP A 11 -18.30 -3.46 -5.39
C ASP A 11 -17.57 -4.60 -6.12
N ILE A 12 -16.51 -4.26 -6.88
CA ILE A 12 -15.73 -5.21 -7.67
C ILE A 12 -14.60 -5.84 -6.83
N ILE A 13 -14.22 -5.20 -5.71
CA ILE A 13 -13.14 -5.65 -4.84
C ILE A 13 -13.78 -6.18 -3.54
N GLY A 14 -14.14 -7.46 -3.55
CA GLY A 14 -14.65 -8.13 -2.35
C GLY A 14 -13.68 -8.06 -1.17
N ASN A 15 -14.20 -8.06 0.06
CA ASN A 15 -13.43 -7.90 1.29
C ASN A 15 -12.25 -8.88 1.42
N ASP A 16 -12.35 -10.03 0.75
CA ASP A 16 -11.37 -11.11 0.73
C ASP A 16 -10.09 -10.76 -0.05
N ARG A 17 -10.06 -9.63 -0.77
CA ARG A 17 -8.88 -9.11 -1.47
C ARG A 17 -8.16 -7.97 -0.76
N PHE A 18 -8.68 -7.49 0.37
CA PHE A 18 -7.95 -6.47 1.13
C PHE A 18 -6.77 -7.13 1.84
N LEU A 19 -5.57 -6.66 1.52
CA LEU A 19 -4.32 -7.02 2.17
C LEU A 19 -4.35 -6.48 3.61
N SER A 20 -5.10 -7.14 4.49
CA SER A 20 -5.22 -6.73 5.89
C SER A 20 -4.04 -7.27 6.68
N THR A 21 -3.24 -6.36 7.22
CA THR A 21 -2.12 -6.67 8.13
C THR A 21 -2.57 -7.02 9.54
N ALA A 22 -3.89 -7.04 9.81
CA ALA A 22 -4.46 -7.32 11.12
C ALA A 22 -4.58 -8.82 11.44
N LEU A 23 -4.36 -9.71 10.45
CA LEU A 23 -4.57 -11.15 10.61
C LEU A 23 -3.23 -11.90 10.59
N GLU A 24 -2.76 -12.26 11.79
CA GLU A 24 -1.56 -13.08 12.00
C GLU A 24 -1.71 -14.45 11.29
N GLY A 25 -0.65 -14.92 10.61
CA GLY A 25 -0.65 -16.19 9.87
C GLY A 25 -1.10 -16.12 8.41
N LYS A 26 -1.44 -14.93 7.89
CA LYS A 26 -1.63 -14.69 6.45
C LYS A 26 -0.30 -14.29 5.78
N PRO A 27 0.04 -14.81 4.58
CA PRO A 27 1.24 -14.41 3.83
C PRO A 27 1.39 -12.88 3.68
N GLU A 28 0.25 -12.19 3.62
CA GLU A 28 0.14 -10.73 3.52
C GLU A 28 0.57 -10.02 4.81
N ALA A 29 0.23 -10.59 5.97
CA ALA A 29 0.67 -10.10 7.28
C ALA A 29 2.15 -10.42 7.53
N GLU A 30 2.67 -11.54 7.01
CA GLU A 30 4.11 -11.85 7.05
C GLU A 30 4.95 -10.94 6.13
N ALA A 31 4.46 -10.66 4.92
CA ALA A 31 5.11 -9.74 3.97
C ALA A 31 5.12 -8.30 4.49
N LEU A 32 4.07 -7.88 5.20
CA LEU A 32 3.96 -6.52 5.72
C LEU A 32 4.21 -6.43 7.22
N ASN A 33 4.73 -7.50 7.84
CA ASN A 33 5.37 -7.40 9.14
C ASN A 33 6.65 -6.60 8.91
N TYR A 34 6.55 -5.27 8.90
CA TYR A 34 7.62 -4.31 8.52
C TYR A 34 8.93 -4.47 9.31
N ARG A 35 8.98 -5.43 10.25
CA ARG A 35 10.16 -5.95 10.94
C ARG A 35 10.97 -6.96 10.09
N GLY A 36 10.34 -7.79 9.27
CA GLY A 36 10.99 -8.77 8.37
C GLY A 36 11.54 -8.18 7.06
N ASP A 37 12.45 -8.90 6.41
CA ASP A 37 13.01 -8.54 5.10
C ASP A 37 12.09 -9.03 3.96
N LEU A 38 11.68 -8.15 3.05
CA LEU A 38 11.04 -8.57 1.80
C LEU A 38 12.14 -9.04 0.85
N LYS A 39 12.51 -10.31 0.97
CA LYS A 39 13.63 -10.93 0.23
C LYS A 39 13.54 -10.69 -1.29
N TYR A 40 12.33 -10.61 -1.83
CA TYR A 40 12.09 -10.35 -3.26
C TYR A 40 12.37 -8.91 -3.70
N ILE A 41 12.30 -7.91 -2.82
CA ILE A 41 12.61 -6.51 -3.20
C ILE A 41 14.09 -6.35 -3.55
N LYS A 42 14.98 -7.14 -2.91
CA LYS A 42 16.42 -7.10 -3.18
C LYS A 42 16.75 -7.47 -4.63
N SER A 43 15.94 -8.30 -5.28
CA SER A 43 16.11 -8.69 -6.69
C SER A 43 15.39 -7.79 -7.69
N ILE A 44 14.67 -6.75 -7.24
CA ILE A 44 14.02 -5.80 -8.14
C ILE A 44 15.05 -4.74 -8.53
N ASP A 45 15.29 -4.61 -9.84
CA ASP A 45 16.25 -3.65 -10.41
C ASP A 45 15.57 -2.54 -11.24
N ILE A 46 14.24 -2.53 -11.27
CA ILE A 46 13.44 -1.46 -11.87
C ILE A 46 13.04 -0.42 -10.81
N PRO A 47 12.72 0.83 -11.22
CA PRO A 47 12.16 1.83 -10.32
C PRO A 47 10.88 1.33 -9.63
N MET A 48 10.80 1.58 -8.32
CA MET A 48 9.66 1.24 -7.48
C MET A 48 9.06 2.49 -6.83
N LEU A 49 7.74 2.50 -6.71
CA LEU A 49 7.00 3.53 -5.99
C LEU A 49 6.16 2.86 -4.89
N ALA A 50 6.31 3.35 -3.66
CA ALA A 50 5.46 2.97 -2.53
C ALA A 50 4.58 4.16 -2.11
N VAL A 51 3.27 3.99 -2.08
CA VAL A 51 2.32 5.05 -1.70
C VAL A 51 1.40 4.58 -0.57
N PHE A 52 1.26 5.41 0.46
CA PHE A 52 0.32 5.15 1.56
C PHE A 52 -0.63 6.31 1.80
N GLY A 53 -1.85 5.99 2.24
CA GLY A 53 -2.75 6.96 2.86
C GLY A 53 -2.28 7.30 4.27
N SER A 54 -2.36 8.57 4.67
CA SER A 54 -1.92 9.00 6.00
C SER A 54 -2.75 8.41 7.14
N ASN A 55 -3.99 7.98 6.85
CA ASN A 55 -4.97 7.49 7.80
C ASN A 55 -5.37 6.05 7.47
N ASP A 56 -4.46 5.24 6.91
CA ASP A 56 -4.74 3.85 6.54
C ASP A 56 -5.13 3.04 7.78
N GLU A 57 -6.39 2.59 7.79
CA GLU A 57 -7.04 1.91 8.89
C GLU A 57 -6.52 0.48 9.11
N TYR A 58 -5.85 -0.11 8.14
CA TYR A 58 -5.28 -1.46 8.28
C TYR A 58 -3.89 -1.44 8.92
N MET A 59 -3.23 -0.27 8.97
CA MET A 59 -1.90 -0.11 9.55
C MET A 59 -1.91 0.02 11.08
N ILE A 60 -2.29 -1.06 11.75
CA ILE A 60 -2.50 -1.11 13.22
C ILE A 60 -1.18 -1.01 13.99
N ASP A 61 -0.18 -1.82 13.63
CA ASP A 61 1.07 -1.94 14.42
C ASP A 61 2.14 -0.93 14.04
N THR A 62 2.10 -0.43 12.80
CA THR A 62 3.10 0.51 12.26
C THR A 62 2.39 1.62 11.55
N LYS A 63 2.49 2.85 12.05
CA LYS A 63 1.89 4.02 11.40
C LYS A 63 2.42 4.15 9.96
N PRO A 64 1.60 4.59 8.98
CA PRO A 64 2.00 4.72 7.57
C PRO A 64 3.31 5.48 7.35
N LYS A 65 3.52 6.56 8.11
CA LYS A 65 4.77 7.33 8.08
C LYS A 65 5.99 6.47 8.43
N ARG A 66 5.90 5.69 9.51
CA ARG A 66 7.02 4.84 9.95
C ARG A 66 7.26 3.69 8.98
N ALA A 67 6.21 3.15 8.36
CA ALA A 67 6.36 2.14 7.33
C ALA A 67 7.15 2.66 6.13
N LEU A 68 6.84 3.87 5.63
CA LEU A 68 7.60 4.47 4.55
C LEU A 68 9.07 4.73 4.90
N GLU A 69 9.35 5.17 6.13
CA GLU A 69 10.71 5.32 6.63
C GLU A 69 11.45 3.98 6.67
N LEU A 70 10.81 2.92 7.18
CA LEU A 70 11.38 1.57 7.22
C LEU A 70 11.69 1.02 5.84
N ILE A 71 10.81 1.23 4.85
CA ILE A 71 11.06 0.82 3.46
C ILE A 71 12.27 1.58 2.90
N LYS A 72 12.37 2.90 3.13
CA LYS A 72 13.54 3.70 2.71
C LYS A 72 14.85 3.25 3.35
N GLU A 73 14.82 2.98 4.66
CA GLU A 73 15.98 2.51 5.42
C GLU A 73 16.46 1.15 4.88
N LYS A 74 15.54 0.17 4.79
CA LYS A 74 15.83 -1.22 4.40
C LYS A 74 16.28 -1.39 2.96
N TYR A 75 15.74 -0.59 2.05
CA TYR A 75 16.05 -0.67 0.62
C TYR A 75 16.84 0.55 0.15
N SER A 76 17.61 1.15 1.05
CA SER A 76 18.57 2.20 0.71
C SER A 76 19.53 1.70 -0.38
N GLY A 77 19.68 2.49 -1.45
CA GLY A 77 20.44 2.12 -2.64
C GLY A 77 19.63 1.50 -3.79
N LYS A 78 18.34 1.17 -3.59
CA LYS A 78 17.42 0.85 -4.69
C LYS A 78 16.78 2.11 -5.28
N LEU A 79 16.32 2.01 -6.53
CA LEU A 79 15.51 3.04 -7.19
C LEU A 79 14.09 3.03 -6.60
N LEU A 80 13.94 3.57 -5.39
CA LEU A 80 12.69 3.56 -4.66
C LEU A 80 12.26 4.97 -4.29
N GLU A 81 11.06 5.35 -4.70
CA GLU A 81 10.37 6.53 -4.21
C GLU A 81 9.25 6.14 -3.24
N THR A 82 9.05 6.96 -2.21
CA THR A 82 7.93 6.80 -1.28
C THR A 82 7.10 8.07 -1.22
N HIS A 83 5.79 7.92 -1.25
CA HIS A 83 4.86 9.05 -1.14
C HIS A 83 3.76 8.77 -0.11
N MET A 84 3.29 9.85 0.53
CA MET A 84 2.19 9.78 1.48
C MET A 84 1.08 10.74 1.05
N VAL A 85 -0.13 10.22 0.86
CA VAL A 85 -1.31 11.01 0.50
C VAL A 85 -2.06 11.38 1.79
N LYS A 86 -2.17 12.68 2.06
CA LYS A 86 -2.77 13.18 3.31
C LYS A 86 -4.30 13.11 3.29
N GLY A 87 -4.87 12.78 4.46
CA GLY A 87 -6.31 12.82 4.70
C GLY A 87 -7.07 11.70 4.00
N THR A 88 -6.42 10.55 3.78
CA THR A 88 -7.06 9.38 3.19
C THR A 88 -6.50 8.09 3.78
N GLY A 89 -7.32 7.05 3.75
CA GLY A 89 -6.99 5.72 4.23
C GLY A 89 -6.61 4.78 3.09
N HIS A 90 -6.86 3.49 3.30
CA HIS A 90 -6.40 2.41 2.43
C HIS A 90 -6.87 2.53 0.98
N THR A 91 -8.11 2.96 0.78
CA THR A 91 -8.75 3.01 -0.54
C THR A 91 -8.47 4.31 -1.31
N PHE A 92 -7.73 5.25 -0.71
CA PHE A 92 -7.50 6.59 -1.25
C PHE A 92 -8.81 7.33 -1.62
N ARG A 93 -9.93 6.99 -0.97
CA ARG A 93 -11.27 7.54 -1.27
C ARG A 93 -11.24 9.06 -1.12
N GLY A 94 -11.83 9.75 -2.10
CA GLY A 94 -11.82 11.22 -2.18
C GLY A 94 -10.46 11.85 -2.53
N LYS A 95 -9.39 11.05 -2.69
CA LYS A 95 -8.03 11.50 -3.03
C LYS A 95 -7.43 10.79 -4.25
N ARG A 96 -8.23 10.07 -5.04
CA ARG A 96 -7.78 9.37 -6.26
C ARG A 96 -7.05 10.28 -7.26
N ALA A 97 -7.47 11.54 -7.41
CA ALA A 97 -6.79 12.51 -8.26
C ALA A 97 -5.40 12.89 -7.74
N GLU A 98 -5.22 12.99 -6.41
CA GLU A 98 -3.90 13.23 -5.81
C GLU A 98 -3.00 12.02 -5.97
N LEU A 99 -3.53 10.81 -5.77
CA LEU A 99 -2.81 9.57 -6.07
C LEU A 99 -2.36 9.52 -7.53
N ALA A 100 -3.26 9.86 -8.48
CA ALA A 100 -2.93 9.88 -9.90
C ALA A 100 -1.79 10.86 -10.23
N LYS A 101 -1.74 12.03 -9.60
CA LYS A 101 -0.61 12.98 -9.76
C LYS A 101 0.71 12.37 -9.31
N VAL A 102 0.71 11.59 -8.23
CA VAL A 102 1.91 10.88 -7.78
C VAL A 102 2.33 9.84 -8.81
N LEU A 103 1.38 9.04 -9.30
CA LEU A 103 1.67 7.98 -10.28
C LEU A 103 2.19 8.50 -11.61
N VAL A 104 1.66 9.63 -12.11
CA VAL A 104 2.07 10.20 -13.41
C VAL A 104 3.43 10.91 -13.34
N ARG A 105 3.84 11.34 -12.15
CA ARG A 105 5.13 12.04 -11.95
C ARG A 105 6.29 11.09 -11.68
N PHE A 106 5.98 9.88 -11.27
CA PHE A 106 6.94 8.80 -11.07
C PHE A 106 7.32 8.18 -12.43
#